data_AF-A0A957M3W8-F1
#
_entry.id   AF-A0A957M3W8-F1
#
_cell.length_a   1.000
_cell.length_b   1.000
_cell.length_c   1.000
_cell.angle_alpha   90.00
_cell.angle_beta   90.00
_cell.angle_gamma   90.00
#
_symmetry.space_group_name_H-M   'P 1'
#
loop_
_entity.id
_entity.type
_entity.pdbx_description
1 polymer ?
#
loop_
_entity_poly.entity_id
_entity_poly.type
_entity_poly.pdbx_seq_one_letter_code
_entity_poly.pdbx_strand_id
1 'polypeptide(L)'
;QLWMGWPEGARTVGEHLGWWLAIGLILAFLPYFPYTKHFHLIMSGINFLTKPKRTSLGTLDPINFEDESQELFGVNSIEQLPWTHLVDAYSCIMCNRCQDVCPAYTTGKELSPSALEVNKRYYLNEHLADVAGGKESEFSLIDFAISESAVWACTACGACVDICPVGNEPMFDILYIRRYQMLMENSFPDELKTAYRGMERNGNPWNISARDRMKWADGLEVPTIDENPDFDLLWWVGCAPSYDPRAQDTARALAKVLNAAGVNFAVLGEMER
;
A
#
# COMPACT_ATOMS: atom_id res chain seq x y z
N GLN A 1 -12.62 13.42 53.60
CA GLN A 1 -11.65 14.12 52.72
C GLN A 1 -10.27 13.58 53.04
N LEU A 2 -9.44 13.27 52.03
CA LEU A 2 -8.20 12.47 52.18
C LEU A 2 -7.22 12.97 53.25
N TRP A 3 -7.27 14.26 53.59
CA TRP A 3 -6.31 14.97 54.47
C TRP A 3 -6.91 15.43 55.80
N MET A 4 -8.09 14.92 56.14
CA MET A 4 -8.83 15.31 57.35
C MET A 4 -8.09 14.80 58.59
N GLY A 5 -7.73 15.70 59.51
CA GLY A 5 -6.98 15.38 60.73
C GLY A 5 -5.46 15.65 60.65
N TRP A 6 -4.94 16.04 59.49
CA TRP A 6 -3.52 16.43 59.38
C TRP A 6 -3.25 17.77 60.09
N PRO A 7 -2.09 17.94 60.77
CA PRO A 7 -1.61 19.23 61.26
C PRO A 7 -1.45 20.24 60.12
N GLU A 8 -1.63 21.53 60.40
CA GLU A 8 -1.55 22.60 59.39
C GLU A 8 -0.23 22.58 58.62
N GLY A 9 0.91 22.51 59.31
CA GLY A 9 2.23 22.43 58.65
C GLY A 9 2.39 21.21 57.74
N ALA A 10 1.79 20.07 58.08
CA ALA A 10 1.80 18.89 57.22
C ALA A 10 0.95 19.09 55.95
N ARG A 11 -0.15 19.84 56.04
CA ARG A 11 -0.97 20.20 54.88
C ARG A 11 -0.23 21.16 53.95
N THR A 12 0.42 22.19 54.48
CA THR A 12 1.22 23.14 53.70
C THR A 12 2.38 22.44 52.98
N VAL A 13 3.11 21.58 53.67
CA VAL A 13 4.18 20.78 53.04
C VAL A 13 3.62 19.85 51.97
N GLY A 14 2.50 19.17 52.26
CA GLY A 14 1.83 18.29 51.29
C GLY A 14 1.34 19.03 50.05
N GLU A 15 0.82 20.25 50.20
CA GLU A 15 0.41 21.12 49.09
C GLU A 15 1.61 21.49 48.21
N HIS A 16 2.70 21.96 48.80
CA HIS A 16 3.91 22.30 48.05
C HIS A 16 4.51 21.09 47.34
N LEU A 17 4.61 19.94 48.02
CA LEU A 17 5.10 18.71 47.42
C LEU A 17 4.19 18.25 46.26
N GLY A 18 2.88 18.28 46.45
CA GLY A 18 1.91 17.93 45.41
C GLY A 18 1.99 18.84 44.20
N TRP A 19 2.13 20.16 44.41
CA TRP A 19 2.26 21.14 43.35
C TRP A 19 3.56 20.95 42.54
N TRP A 20 4.71 20.81 43.21
CA TRP A 20 5.99 20.58 42.55
C TRP A 20 6.05 19.21 41.87
N LEU A 21 5.45 18.17 42.46
CA LEU A 21 5.34 16.86 41.83
C LEU A 21 4.48 16.92 40.56
N ALA A 22 3.31 17.58 40.62
CA ALA A 22 2.44 17.73 39.46
C ALA A 22 3.14 18.47 38.32
N ILE A 23 3.80 19.60 38.61
CA ILE A 23 4.58 20.34 37.61
C ILE A 23 5.76 19.52 37.10
N GLY A 24 6.50 18.84 37.98
CA GLY A 24 7.60 17.97 37.60
C GLY A 24 7.17 16.85 36.66
N LEU A 25 6.01 16.23 36.91
CA LEU A 25 5.45 15.20 36.04
C LEU A 25 5.02 15.76 34.68
N ILE A 26 4.41 16.96 34.63
CA ILE A 26 4.07 17.62 33.37
C ILE A 26 5.34 17.91 32.56
N LEU A 27 6.36 18.50 33.20
CA LEU A 27 7.63 18.83 32.55
C LEU A 27 8.38 17.58 32.08
N ALA A 28 8.32 16.48 32.82
CA ALA A 28 8.89 15.19 32.39
C ALA A 28 8.08 14.53 31.26
N PHE A 29 6.77 14.74 31.23
CA PHE A 29 5.90 14.21 30.18
C PHE A 29 6.11 14.89 28.82
N LEU A 30 6.47 16.18 28.78
CA LEU A 30 6.70 16.92 27.54
C LEU A 30 7.74 16.27 26.61
N PRO A 31 8.99 15.99 27.05
CA PRO A 31 9.97 15.31 26.20
C PRO A 31 9.64 13.82 26.00
N TYR A 32 8.88 13.19 26.90
CA TYR A 32 8.45 11.80 26.75
C TYR A 32 7.36 11.64 25.68
N PHE A 33 6.47 12.63 25.55
CA PHE A 33 5.31 12.61 24.66
C PHE A 33 5.65 12.23 23.20
N PRO A 34 6.60 12.90 22.50
CA PRO A 34 6.88 12.64 21.08
C PRO A 34 7.44 11.26 20.78
N TYR A 35 8.14 10.63 21.73
CA TYR A 35 8.75 9.31 21.53
C TYR A 35 7.81 8.15 21.87
N THR A 36 6.56 8.44 22.26
CA THR A 36 5.62 7.41 22.73
C THR A 36 4.39 7.34 21.85
N LYS A 37 3.53 6.35 22.14
CA LYS A 37 2.24 6.24 21.46
C LYS A 37 1.40 7.51 21.56
N HIS A 38 1.57 8.38 22.56
CA HIS A 38 0.76 9.59 22.74
C HIS A 38 0.92 10.60 21.60
N PHE A 39 2.05 10.59 20.89
CA PHE A 39 2.30 11.50 19.78
C PHE A 39 1.26 11.38 18.65
N HIS A 40 0.54 10.24 18.58
CA HIS A 40 -0.60 10.08 17.67
C HIS A 40 -1.66 11.16 17.81
N LEU A 41 -1.85 11.76 18.99
CA LEU A 41 -2.88 12.79 19.20
C LEU A 41 -2.64 14.02 18.32
N ILE A 42 -1.37 14.32 18.02
CA ILE A 42 -0.98 15.39 17.10
C ILE A 42 -0.89 14.84 15.68
N MET A 43 -0.16 13.73 15.51
CA MET A 43 0.20 13.22 14.19
C MET A 43 -0.99 12.68 13.41
N SER A 44 -2.02 12.14 14.08
CA SER A 44 -3.26 11.73 13.38
C SER A 44 -3.96 12.91 12.71
N GLY A 45 -3.97 14.08 13.37
CA GLY A 45 -4.53 15.30 12.79
C GLY A 45 -3.72 15.76 11.57
N ILE A 46 -2.39 15.74 11.68
CA ILE A 46 -1.50 16.04 10.55
C ILE A 46 -1.76 15.05 9.42
N ASN A 47 -1.82 13.75 9.71
CA ASN A 47 -2.00 12.71 8.70
C ASN A 47 -3.27 12.92 7.87
N PHE A 48 -4.41 13.20 8.52
CA PHE A 48 -5.66 13.49 7.81
C PHE A 48 -5.59 14.78 6.98
N LEU A 49 -4.90 15.81 7.47
CA LEU A 49 -4.74 17.08 6.75
C LEU A 49 -3.81 16.96 5.55
N THR A 50 -2.85 16.04 5.60
CA THR A 50 -1.76 15.93 4.62
C THR A 50 -1.90 14.69 3.74
N LYS A 51 -2.98 13.92 3.92
CA LYS A 51 -3.24 12.70 3.17
C LYS A 51 -3.28 12.99 1.66
N PRO A 52 -2.50 12.26 0.84
CA PRO A 52 -2.51 12.44 -0.60
C PRO A 52 -3.91 12.18 -1.18
N LYS A 53 -4.34 13.04 -2.11
CA LYS A 53 -5.60 12.85 -2.83
C LYS A 53 -5.41 11.78 -3.90
N ARG A 54 -6.15 10.69 -3.80
CA ARG A 54 -6.15 9.60 -4.78
C ARG A 54 -7.53 9.45 -5.41
N THR A 55 -7.55 9.06 -6.68
CA THR A 55 -8.79 8.73 -7.41
C THR A 55 -9.44 7.45 -6.89
N SER A 56 -8.64 6.51 -6.40
CA SER A 56 -9.10 5.26 -5.81
C SER A 56 -8.14 4.80 -4.71
N LEU A 57 -8.59 3.85 -3.88
CA LEU A 57 -7.80 3.33 -2.76
C LEU A 57 -6.50 2.64 -3.20
N GLY A 58 -6.42 2.16 -4.45
CA GLY A 58 -5.26 1.46 -5.00
C GLY A 58 -4.44 2.29 -6.00
N THR A 59 -4.72 3.58 -6.15
CA THR A 59 -4.00 4.42 -7.12
C THR A 59 -2.57 4.65 -6.65
N LEU A 60 -1.60 4.06 -7.36
CA LEU A 60 -0.17 4.34 -7.18
C LEU A 60 0.24 5.60 -7.95
N ASP A 61 1.23 6.31 -7.43
CA ASP A 61 1.85 7.41 -8.15
C ASP A 61 2.56 6.88 -9.41
N PRO A 62 2.37 7.53 -10.56
CA PRO A 62 3.03 7.15 -11.80
C PRO A 62 4.52 7.38 -11.67
N ILE A 63 5.30 6.49 -12.29
CA ILE A 63 6.75 6.66 -12.41
C ILE A 63 7.01 7.52 -13.64
N ASN A 64 7.86 8.53 -13.50
CA ASN A 64 8.31 9.31 -14.64
C ASN A 64 9.56 8.68 -15.25
N PHE A 65 9.38 7.79 -16.22
CA PHE A 65 10.50 7.15 -16.91
C PHE A 65 11.28 8.09 -17.84
N GLU A 66 10.78 9.32 -18.08
CA GLU A 66 11.48 10.35 -18.85
C GLU A 66 12.42 11.21 -18.00
N ASP A 67 12.33 11.09 -16.67
CA ASP A 67 13.23 11.79 -15.75
C ASP A 67 14.57 11.05 -15.63
N GLU A 68 15.55 11.50 -16.38
CA GLU A 68 16.92 10.96 -16.34
C GLU A 68 17.63 11.17 -14.99
N SER A 69 17.10 12.01 -14.10
CA SER A 69 17.62 12.17 -12.73
C SER A 69 17.12 11.12 -11.75
N GLN A 70 16.09 10.34 -12.14
CA GLN A 70 15.54 9.29 -11.30
C GLN A 70 16.36 8.00 -11.39
N GLU A 71 17.24 7.78 -10.41
CA GLU A 71 18.08 6.57 -10.34
C GLU A 71 17.45 5.43 -9.52
N LEU A 72 16.40 5.71 -8.73
CA LEU A 72 15.74 4.76 -7.83
C LEU A 72 14.25 4.64 -8.15
N PHE A 73 13.77 3.40 -8.26
CA PHE A 73 12.37 3.09 -8.48
C PHE A 73 11.79 2.26 -7.33
N GLY A 74 10.96 2.89 -6.48
CA GLY A 74 10.43 2.25 -5.27
C GLY A 74 11.18 2.69 -4.02
N VAL A 75 11.06 1.92 -2.94
CA VAL A 75 11.62 2.26 -1.63
C VAL A 75 12.30 1.03 -1.03
N ASN A 76 13.57 1.16 -0.65
CA ASN A 76 14.32 0.16 0.11
C ASN A 76 14.49 0.56 1.58
N SER A 77 14.80 1.83 1.83
CA SER A 77 15.12 2.36 3.16
C SER A 77 14.06 3.35 3.64
N ILE A 78 14.00 3.59 4.95
CA ILE A 78 12.90 4.36 5.55
C ILE A 78 12.86 5.82 5.06
N GLU A 79 14.01 6.46 4.86
CA GLU A 79 14.16 7.83 4.38
C GLU A 79 13.68 8.04 2.94
N GLN A 80 13.53 6.95 2.17
CA GLN A 80 13.03 6.98 0.80
C GLN A 80 11.49 6.94 0.75
N LEU A 81 10.82 6.62 1.86
CA LEU A 81 9.36 6.69 1.93
C LEU A 81 8.89 8.14 1.73
N PRO A 82 7.73 8.35 1.07
CA PRO A 82 7.16 9.68 1.03
C PRO A 82 6.89 10.16 2.46
N TRP A 83 7.12 11.44 2.74
CA TRP A 83 7.10 11.96 4.12
C TRP A 83 5.77 11.70 4.86
N THR A 84 4.64 11.60 4.16
CA THR A 84 3.34 11.23 4.74
C THR A 84 3.33 9.82 5.32
N HIS A 85 4.13 8.91 4.76
CA HIS A 85 4.28 7.53 5.24
C HIS A 85 5.21 7.46 6.46
N LEU A 86 6.08 8.47 6.67
CA LEU A 86 6.79 8.65 7.95
C LEU A 86 5.83 9.16 9.04
N VAL A 87 4.90 10.05 8.67
CA VAL A 87 3.83 10.53 9.58
C VAL A 87 2.90 9.39 10.01
N ASP A 88 2.63 8.41 9.14
CA ASP A 88 1.84 7.22 9.47
C ASP A 88 2.38 6.47 10.69
N ALA A 89 3.71 6.28 10.75
CA ALA A 89 4.36 5.59 11.88
C ALA A 89 4.04 6.28 13.22
N TYR A 90 4.09 7.61 13.22
CA TYR A 90 3.78 8.42 14.40
C TYR A 90 2.28 8.64 14.63
N SER A 91 1.43 8.38 13.64
CA SER A 91 -0.03 8.44 13.76
C SER A 91 -0.61 7.12 14.27
N CYS A 92 0.10 6.01 14.06
CA CYS A 92 -0.34 4.69 14.49
C CYS A 92 -0.68 4.63 15.99
N ILE A 93 -1.88 4.14 16.30
CA ILE A 93 -2.37 3.94 17.68
C ILE A 93 -2.20 2.50 18.19
N MET A 94 -1.56 1.63 17.41
CA MET A 94 -1.31 0.22 17.75
C MET A 94 -2.60 -0.56 18.09
N CYS A 95 -3.70 -0.27 17.39
CA CYS A 95 -5.01 -0.89 17.65
C CYS A 95 -5.24 -2.22 16.91
N ASN A 96 -4.32 -2.63 16.03
CA ASN A 96 -4.37 -3.86 15.23
C ASN A 96 -5.56 -4.03 14.26
N ARG A 97 -6.46 -3.05 14.11
CA ARG A 97 -7.58 -3.13 13.16
C ARG A 97 -7.15 -3.50 11.74
N CYS A 98 -6.06 -2.92 11.26
CA CYS A 98 -5.51 -3.21 9.94
C CYS A 98 -4.96 -4.64 9.79
N GLN A 99 -4.50 -5.25 10.89
CA GLN A 99 -4.08 -6.64 10.95
C GLN A 99 -5.30 -7.57 10.97
N ASP A 100 -6.30 -7.27 11.77
CA ASP A 100 -7.49 -8.12 11.95
C ASP A 100 -8.31 -8.25 10.65
N VAL A 101 -8.34 -7.20 9.81
CA VAL A 101 -9.00 -7.24 8.50
C VAL A 101 -8.10 -7.73 7.37
N CYS A 102 -6.82 -8.01 7.63
CA CYS A 102 -5.88 -8.43 6.59
C CYS A 102 -6.17 -9.89 6.18
N PRO A 103 -6.53 -10.17 4.91
CA PRO A 103 -6.79 -11.53 4.46
C PRO A 103 -5.53 -12.41 4.53
N ALA A 104 -4.35 -11.84 4.28
CA ALA A 104 -3.10 -12.58 4.40
C ALA A 104 -2.85 -13.01 5.85
N TYR A 105 -2.98 -12.09 6.81
CA TYR A 105 -2.81 -12.38 8.24
C TYR A 105 -3.79 -13.44 8.75
N THR A 106 -5.08 -13.27 8.44
CA THR A 106 -6.15 -14.18 8.90
C THR A 106 -6.04 -15.59 8.33
N THR A 107 -5.33 -15.77 7.21
CA THR A 107 -5.00 -17.09 6.62
C THR A 107 -3.68 -17.68 7.13
N GLY A 108 -3.03 -17.07 8.11
CA GLY A 108 -1.81 -17.58 8.73
C GLY A 108 -0.51 -17.20 8.02
N LYS A 109 -0.53 -16.23 7.10
CA LYS A 109 0.70 -15.68 6.51
C LYS A 109 1.36 -14.67 7.46
N GLU A 110 2.65 -14.42 7.27
CA GLU A 110 3.44 -13.53 8.15
C GLU A 110 3.03 -12.04 8.10
N LEU A 111 2.29 -11.61 7.07
CA LEU A 111 1.97 -10.19 6.86
C LEU A 111 1.11 -9.61 7.99
N SER A 112 1.66 -8.65 8.72
CA SER A 112 0.90 -7.74 9.59
C SER A 112 1.13 -6.27 9.18
N PRO A 113 0.10 -5.59 8.63
CA PRO A 113 0.18 -4.15 8.38
C PRO A 113 0.33 -3.33 9.66
N SER A 114 -0.10 -3.87 10.81
CA SER A 114 0.07 -3.21 12.12
C SER A 114 1.53 -3.25 12.55
N ALA A 115 2.18 -4.42 12.44
CA ALA A 115 3.58 -4.58 12.79
C ALA A 115 4.48 -3.67 11.96
N LEU A 116 4.21 -3.52 10.66
CA LEU A 116 4.94 -2.60 9.78
C LEU A 116 4.99 -1.17 10.34
N GLU A 117 3.82 -0.59 10.69
CA GLU A 117 3.76 0.78 11.23
C GLU A 117 4.39 0.89 12.63
N VAL A 118 4.24 -0.13 13.46
CA VAL A 118 4.84 -0.17 14.80
C VAL A 118 6.36 -0.22 14.70
N ASN A 119 6.91 -1.09 13.85
CA ASN A 119 8.34 -1.25 13.65
C ASN A 119 8.97 0.01 13.07
N LYS A 120 8.31 0.65 12.08
CA LYS A 120 8.70 1.97 11.57
C LYS A 120 8.83 3.00 12.69
N ARG A 121 7.86 3.08 13.61
CA ARG A 121 7.91 4.04 14.73
C ARG A 121 9.10 3.76 15.65
N TYR A 122 9.33 2.52 16.02
CA TYR A 122 10.47 2.17 16.88
C TYR A 122 11.80 2.55 16.22
N TYR A 123 11.96 2.21 14.95
CA TYR A 123 13.15 2.59 14.19
C TYR A 123 13.33 4.11 14.14
N LEU A 124 12.29 4.86 13.79
CA LEU A 124 12.35 6.32 13.74
C LEU A 124 12.66 6.93 15.10
N ASN A 125 12.11 6.41 16.20
CA ASN A 125 12.41 6.92 17.54
C ASN A 125 13.91 6.81 17.89
N GLU A 126 14.58 5.76 17.42
CA GLU A 126 16.00 5.52 17.66
C GLU A 126 16.91 6.28 16.67
N HIS A 127 16.45 6.50 15.44
CA HIS A 127 17.27 7.00 14.33
C HIS A 127 16.82 8.37 13.79
N LEU A 128 15.87 9.06 14.45
CA LEU A 128 15.25 10.28 13.92
C LEU A 128 16.28 11.36 13.54
N ALA A 129 17.32 11.53 14.35
CA ALA A 129 18.35 12.54 14.11
C ALA A 129 19.16 12.26 12.84
N ASP A 130 19.43 10.98 12.56
CA ASP A 130 20.18 10.55 11.39
C ASP A 130 19.32 10.65 10.12
N VAL A 131 18.08 10.17 10.18
CA VAL A 131 17.09 10.29 9.09
C VAL A 131 16.83 11.76 8.75
N ALA A 132 16.58 12.60 9.76
CA ALA A 132 16.37 14.05 9.57
C ALA A 132 17.65 14.78 9.10
N GLY A 133 18.83 14.24 9.42
CA GLY A 133 20.11 14.71 8.95
C GLY A 133 20.47 14.28 7.52
N GLY A 134 19.61 13.50 6.86
CA GLY A 134 19.83 12.98 5.52
C GLY A 134 20.91 11.90 5.45
N LYS A 135 21.19 11.21 6.56
CA LYS A 135 22.04 10.03 6.55
C LYS A 135 21.27 8.83 6.02
N GLU A 136 21.92 8.03 5.20
CA GLU A 136 21.37 6.76 4.75
C GLU A 136 21.24 5.78 5.92
N SER A 137 20.13 5.06 5.95
CA SER A 137 19.88 4.04 6.96
C SER A 137 20.77 2.82 6.74
N GLU A 138 21.32 2.27 7.82
CA GLU A 138 22.11 1.02 7.79
C GLU A 138 21.26 -0.19 7.38
N PHE A 139 19.96 -0.17 7.72
CA PHE A 139 19.02 -1.27 7.51
C PHE A 139 17.95 -0.88 6.51
N SER A 140 17.61 -1.82 5.63
CA SER A 140 16.45 -1.70 4.74
C SER A 140 15.15 -1.96 5.50
N LEU A 141 14.02 -1.57 4.91
CA LEU A 141 12.69 -1.85 5.45
C LEU A 141 12.43 -3.36 5.62
N ILE A 142 13.05 -4.21 4.78
CA ILE A 142 12.87 -5.66 4.90
C ILE A 142 13.69 -6.29 6.04
N ASP A 143 14.70 -5.58 6.55
CA ASP A 143 15.53 -6.06 7.65
C ASP A 143 14.86 -5.90 9.02
N PHE A 144 14.07 -4.83 9.21
CA PHE A 144 13.47 -4.50 10.51
C PHE A 144 11.96 -4.28 10.49
N ALA A 145 11.37 -3.84 9.37
CA ALA A 145 9.98 -3.38 9.34
C ALA A 145 9.00 -4.49 8.93
N ILE A 146 9.34 -5.26 7.91
CA ILE A 146 8.48 -6.30 7.31
C ILE A 146 9.32 -7.41 6.67
N SER A 147 8.94 -8.69 6.83
CA SER A 147 9.68 -9.78 6.16
C SER A 147 9.44 -9.80 4.65
N GLU A 148 10.38 -10.34 3.89
CA GLU A 148 10.23 -10.53 2.43
C GLU A 148 8.96 -11.34 2.07
N SER A 149 8.67 -12.39 2.85
CA SER A 149 7.46 -13.19 2.65
C SER A 149 6.18 -12.36 2.87
N ALA A 150 6.19 -11.47 3.87
CA ALA A 150 5.07 -10.57 4.16
C ALA A 150 4.89 -9.51 3.06
N VAL A 151 5.99 -8.99 2.50
CA VAL A 151 5.96 -8.07 1.36
C VAL A 151 5.18 -8.72 0.22
N TRP A 152 5.48 -9.96 -0.17
CA TRP A 152 4.81 -10.66 -1.27
C TRP A 152 3.48 -11.33 -0.92
N ALA A 153 3.11 -11.39 0.36
CA ALA A 153 1.79 -11.86 0.80
C ALA A 153 0.66 -10.84 0.61
N CYS A 154 0.97 -9.54 0.52
CA CYS A 154 -0.02 -8.48 0.34
C CYS A 154 -0.81 -8.63 -0.98
N THR A 155 -2.14 -8.61 -0.92
CA THR A 155 -2.98 -8.70 -2.12
C THR A 155 -3.43 -7.33 -2.65
N ALA A 156 -2.93 -6.24 -2.07
CA ALA A 156 -3.30 -4.87 -2.41
C ALA A 156 -4.82 -4.59 -2.36
N CYS A 157 -5.56 -5.28 -1.48
CA CYS A 157 -7.02 -5.12 -1.36
C CYS A 157 -7.47 -3.83 -0.68
N GLY A 158 -6.57 -3.09 -0.02
CA GLY A 158 -6.86 -1.81 0.63
C GLY A 158 -7.60 -1.89 1.97
N ALA A 159 -8.01 -3.06 2.46
CA ALA A 159 -8.77 -3.19 3.70
C ALA A 159 -8.09 -2.55 4.92
N CYS A 160 -6.75 -2.64 5.00
CA CYS A 160 -5.98 -2.00 6.08
C CYS A 160 -6.03 -0.47 6.04
N VAL A 161 -6.11 0.12 4.85
CA VAL A 161 -6.19 1.57 4.63
C VAL A 161 -7.58 2.08 4.96
N ASP A 162 -8.61 1.33 4.53
CA ASP A 162 -10.02 1.68 4.74
C ASP A 162 -10.41 1.68 6.22
N ILE A 163 -9.98 0.67 6.98
CA ILE A 163 -10.36 0.52 8.40
C ILE A 163 -9.59 1.44 9.35
N CYS A 164 -8.54 2.13 8.87
CA CYS A 164 -7.61 2.84 9.74
C CYS A 164 -8.24 4.09 10.34
N PRO A 165 -8.39 4.19 11.68
CA PRO A 165 -9.05 5.34 12.32
C PRO A 165 -8.19 6.61 12.31
N VAL A 166 -6.91 6.50 11.93
CA VAL A 166 -5.91 7.58 11.93
C VAL A 166 -5.33 7.83 10.54
N GLY A 167 -5.93 7.25 9.50
CA GLY A 167 -5.62 7.56 8.11
C GLY A 167 -4.42 6.84 7.49
N ASN A 168 -3.66 6.05 8.25
CA ASN A 168 -2.45 5.35 7.77
C ASN A 168 -2.69 4.46 6.56
N GLU A 169 -1.66 4.35 5.72
CA GLU A 169 -1.76 3.65 4.45
C GLU A 169 -0.64 2.60 4.20
N PRO A 170 -0.45 1.63 5.13
CA PRO A 170 0.68 0.67 5.09
C PRO A 170 0.73 -0.20 3.83
N MET A 171 -0.40 -0.32 3.09
CA MET A 171 -0.42 -1.02 1.81
C MET A 171 0.55 -0.40 0.80
N PHE A 172 0.67 0.93 0.75
CA PHE A 172 1.50 1.61 -0.22
C PHE A 172 2.97 1.42 0.06
N ASP A 173 3.41 1.45 1.33
CA ASP A 173 4.78 1.11 1.73
C ASP A 173 5.18 -0.26 1.14
N ILE A 174 4.31 -1.26 1.29
CA ILE A 174 4.55 -2.61 0.76
C ILE A 174 4.65 -2.59 -0.77
N LEU A 175 3.79 -1.82 -1.46
CA LEU A 175 3.83 -1.71 -2.92
C LEU A 175 5.08 -0.98 -3.41
N TYR A 176 5.57 0.02 -2.67
CA TYR A 176 6.82 0.71 -2.97
C TYR A 176 8.04 -0.18 -2.74
N ILE A 177 8.03 -1.03 -1.71
CA ILE A 177 9.06 -2.07 -1.49
C ILE A 177 9.06 -3.07 -2.65
N ARG A 178 7.90 -3.61 -3.05
CA ARG A 178 7.81 -4.51 -4.21
C ARG A 178 8.34 -3.88 -5.50
N ARG A 179 8.05 -2.60 -5.70
CA ARG A 179 8.54 -1.83 -6.85
C ARG A 179 10.06 -1.78 -6.86
N TYR A 180 10.69 -1.55 -5.71
CA TYR A 180 12.15 -1.57 -5.56
C TYR A 180 12.73 -2.95 -5.86
N GLN A 181 12.20 -3.99 -5.21
CA GLN A 181 12.66 -5.36 -5.45
C GLN A 181 12.55 -5.75 -6.93
N MET A 182 11.45 -5.37 -7.59
CA MET A 182 11.25 -5.65 -9.02
C MET A 182 12.21 -4.88 -9.93
N LEU A 183 12.24 -3.56 -9.80
CA LEU A 183 12.87 -2.67 -10.80
C LEU A 183 14.35 -2.43 -10.54
N MET A 184 14.81 -2.58 -9.29
CA MET A 184 16.19 -2.33 -8.89
C MET A 184 16.97 -3.62 -8.63
N GLU A 185 16.34 -4.61 -7.99
CA GLU A 185 17.03 -5.83 -7.55
C GLU A 185 16.74 -7.06 -8.41
N ASN A 186 15.71 -7.00 -9.26
CA ASN A 186 15.17 -8.17 -9.97
C ASN A 186 14.85 -9.33 -8.99
N SER A 187 14.33 -8.97 -7.80
CA SER A 187 13.94 -9.88 -6.73
C SER A 187 12.41 -9.98 -6.63
N PHE A 188 11.90 -11.20 -6.70
CA PHE A 188 10.47 -11.52 -6.60
C PHE A 188 10.26 -13.04 -6.53
N PRO A 189 9.10 -13.52 -6.05
CA PRO A 189 8.78 -14.94 -5.99
C PRO A 189 8.91 -15.65 -7.35
N ASP A 190 9.47 -16.85 -7.33
CA ASP A 190 9.73 -17.67 -8.51
C ASP A 190 8.46 -17.98 -9.31
N GLU A 191 7.31 -18.08 -8.64
CA GLU A 191 6.01 -18.30 -9.24
C GLU A 191 5.60 -17.18 -10.21
N LEU A 192 6.15 -15.97 -10.04
CA LEU A 192 5.85 -14.82 -10.89
C LEU A 192 6.75 -14.73 -12.13
N LYS A 193 7.83 -15.51 -12.22
CA LYS A 193 8.79 -15.47 -13.35
C LYS A 193 8.11 -15.62 -14.71
N THR A 194 7.14 -16.53 -14.83
CA THR A 194 6.40 -16.74 -16.09
C THR A 194 5.57 -15.52 -16.45
N ALA A 195 4.93 -14.89 -15.45
CA ALA A 195 4.12 -13.70 -15.67
C ALA A 195 4.96 -12.52 -16.13
N TYR A 196 6.10 -12.26 -15.47
CA TYR A 196 7.00 -11.17 -15.87
C TYR A 196 7.59 -11.38 -17.27
N ARG A 197 8.09 -12.58 -17.57
CA ARG A 197 8.57 -12.92 -18.92
C ARG A 197 7.48 -12.77 -19.97
N GLY A 198 6.23 -13.15 -19.63
CA GLY A 198 5.09 -12.99 -20.52
C GLY A 198 4.78 -11.53 -20.80
N MET A 199 4.77 -10.68 -19.78
CA MET A 199 4.53 -9.24 -19.94
C MET A 199 5.63 -8.58 -20.79
N GLU A 200 6.90 -8.93 -20.58
CA GLU A 200 8.02 -8.39 -21.34
C GLU A 200 8.02 -8.86 -22.80
N ARG A 201 7.80 -10.16 -23.06
CA ARG A 201 7.95 -10.74 -24.40
C ARG A 201 6.68 -10.70 -25.24
N ASN A 202 5.53 -10.84 -24.62
CA ASN A 202 4.24 -11.03 -25.29
C ASN A 202 3.17 -10.00 -24.86
N GLY A 203 3.48 -9.07 -23.96
CA GLY A 203 2.51 -8.08 -23.48
C GLY A 203 1.38 -8.66 -22.62
N ASN A 204 1.52 -9.89 -22.11
CA ASN A 204 0.50 -10.50 -21.26
C ASN A 204 1.09 -11.47 -20.23
N PRO A 205 0.49 -11.61 -19.04
CA PRO A 205 1.08 -12.42 -17.96
C PRO A 205 0.92 -13.94 -18.13
N TRP A 206 0.23 -14.41 -19.18
CA TRP A 206 0.13 -15.85 -19.50
C TRP A 206 1.26 -16.34 -20.41
N ASN A 207 2.10 -15.42 -20.92
CA ASN A 207 3.16 -15.73 -21.89
C ASN A 207 2.64 -16.44 -23.15
N ILE A 208 1.43 -16.09 -23.58
CA ILE A 208 0.79 -16.62 -24.78
C ILE A 208 1.01 -15.63 -25.94
N SER A 209 1.16 -16.14 -27.17
CA SER A 209 1.38 -15.29 -28.34
C SER A 209 0.18 -14.39 -28.63
N ALA A 210 0.43 -13.15 -29.06
CA ALA A 210 -0.61 -12.22 -29.49
C ALA A 210 -1.49 -12.76 -30.64
N ARG A 211 -0.98 -13.68 -31.45
CA ARG A 211 -1.75 -14.36 -32.52
C ARG A 211 -2.89 -15.22 -31.99
N ASP A 212 -2.76 -15.69 -30.76
CA ASP A 212 -3.77 -16.52 -30.11
C ASP A 212 -4.85 -15.67 -29.43
N ARG A 213 -4.72 -14.34 -29.44
CA ARG A 213 -5.61 -13.43 -28.71
C ARG A 213 -7.07 -13.55 -29.11
N MET A 214 -7.36 -13.90 -30.36
CA MET A 214 -8.74 -14.04 -30.84
C MET A 214 -9.33 -15.44 -30.71
N LYS A 215 -8.56 -16.44 -30.25
CA LYS A 215 -9.06 -17.84 -30.11
C LYS A 215 -10.28 -17.95 -29.19
N TRP A 216 -10.41 -17.05 -28.21
CA TRP A 216 -11.59 -17.04 -27.33
C TRP A 216 -12.89 -16.73 -28.09
N ALA A 217 -12.82 -16.10 -29.27
CA ALA A 217 -13.97 -15.70 -30.07
C ALA A 217 -14.39 -16.78 -31.09
N ASP A 218 -13.67 -17.90 -31.21
CA ASP A 218 -13.95 -18.94 -32.20
C ASP A 218 -15.42 -19.40 -32.15
N GLY A 219 -16.10 -19.34 -33.29
CA GLY A 219 -17.52 -19.68 -33.42
C GLY A 219 -18.50 -18.61 -32.89
N LEU A 220 -18.03 -17.38 -32.66
CA LEU A 220 -18.85 -16.21 -32.36
C LEU A 220 -18.63 -15.13 -33.42
N GLU A 221 -19.64 -14.29 -33.63
CA GLU A 221 -19.53 -13.09 -34.45
C GLU A 221 -18.93 -11.97 -33.57
N VAL A 222 -17.64 -11.71 -33.73
CA VAL A 222 -16.89 -10.68 -32.99
C VAL A 222 -16.01 -9.97 -33.99
N PRO A 223 -16.50 -8.89 -34.64
CA PRO A 223 -15.74 -8.22 -35.69
C PRO A 223 -14.58 -7.43 -35.10
N THR A 224 -13.46 -7.41 -35.82
CA THR A 224 -12.33 -6.52 -35.55
C THR A 224 -12.58 -5.13 -36.12
N ILE A 225 -11.80 -4.14 -35.69
CA ILE A 225 -11.89 -2.77 -36.23
C ILE A 225 -11.63 -2.69 -37.74
N ASP A 226 -10.92 -3.66 -38.32
CA ASP A 226 -10.68 -3.73 -39.76
C ASP A 226 -11.90 -4.31 -40.51
N GLU A 227 -12.64 -5.23 -39.88
CA GLU A 227 -13.84 -5.85 -40.42
C GLU A 227 -15.08 -4.97 -40.28
N ASN A 228 -15.14 -4.18 -39.21
CA ASN A 228 -16.21 -3.22 -38.94
C ASN A 228 -15.59 -1.87 -38.56
N PRO A 229 -15.26 -1.00 -39.53
CA PRO A 229 -14.65 0.30 -39.26
C PRO A 229 -15.66 1.35 -38.75
N ASP A 230 -16.95 1.13 -38.96
CA ASP A 230 -18.04 2.05 -38.58
C ASP A 230 -18.66 1.66 -37.22
N PHE A 231 -17.87 1.06 -36.32
CA PHE A 231 -18.33 0.62 -35.01
C PHE A 231 -18.71 1.79 -34.08
N ASP A 232 -19.73 1.61 -33.25
CA ASP A 232 -20.12 2.59 -32.22
C ASP A 232 -19.40 2.36 -30.89
N LEU A 233 -18.99 1.11 -30.64
CA LEU A 233 -18.34 0.68 -29.40
C LEU A 233 -17.03 -0.08 -29.69
N LEU A 234 -15.91 0.45 -29.21
CA LEU A 234 -14.67 -0.33 -29.11
C LEU A 234 -14.66 -1.11 -27.80
N TRP A 235 -14.68 -2.44 -27.89
CA TRP A 235 -14.52 -3.28 -26.71
C TRP A 235 -13.05 -3.69 -26.56
N TRP A 236 -12.40 -3.11 -25.54
CA TRP A 236 -11.11 -3.58 -25.04
C TRP A 236 -11.30 -4.86 -24.22
N VAL A 237 -10.90 -6.01 -24.77
CA VAL A 237 -11.21 -7.33 -24.20
C VAL A 237 -10.37 -7.61 -22.95
N GLY A 238 -9.12 -7.18 -22.95
CA GLY A 238 -8.13 -7.41 -21.90
C GLY A 238 -7.47 -8.79 -21.97
N CYS A 239 -6.37 -8.95 -21.23
CA CYS A 239 -5.56 -10.17 -21.26
C CYS A 239 -6.29 -11.38 -20.66
N ALA A 240 -6.95 -11.23 -19.51
CA ALA A 240 -7.58 -12.37 -18.85
C ALA A 240 -8.67 -13.01 -19.72
N PRO A 241 -9.65 -12.27 -20.27
CA PRO A 241 -10.67 -12.89 -21.11
C PRO A 241 -10.14 -13.36 -22.46
N SER A 242 -8.97 -12.89 -22.90
CA SER A 242 -8.32 -13.39 -24.13
C SER A 242 -7.59 -14.72 -23.92
N TYR A 243 -6.97 -14.92 -22.75
CA TYR A 243 -5.97 -15.99 -22.54
C TYR A 243 -6.31 -16.99 -21.41
N ASP A 244 -7.06 -16.59 -20.39
CA ASP A 244 -7.46 -17.47 -19.29
C ASP A 244 -8.77 -18.21 -19.64
N PRO A 245 -8.77 -19.56 -19.70
CA PRO A 245 -9.95 -20.32 -20.11
C PRO A 245 -11.20 -20.05 -19.26
N ARG A 246 -11.06 -19.72 -17.97
CA ARG A 246 -12.21 -19.43 -17.10
C ARG A 246 -12.78 -18.04 -17.39
N ALA A 247 -11.91 -17.07 -17.69
CA ALA A 247 -12.33 -15.72 -18.05
C ALA A 247 -12.91 -15.65 -19.47
N GLN A 248 -12.45 -16.51 -20.39
CA GLN A 248 -12.99 -16.60 -21.75
C GLN A 248 -14.50 -16.84 -21.77
N ASP A 249 -15.03 -17.66 -20.87
CA ASP A 249 -16.49 -17.90 -20.77
C ASP A 249 -17.28 -16.60 -20.55
N THR A 250 -16.70 -15.65 -19.81
CA THR A 250 -17.33 -14.35 -19.54
C THR A 250 -17.34 -13.48 -20.80
N ALA A 251 -16.22 -13.40 -21.52
CA ALA A 251 -16.15 -12.66 -22.78
C ALA A 251 -17.07 -13.28 -23.85
N ARG A 252 -17.10 -14.61 -23.97
CA ARG A 252 -18.00 -15.31 -24.90
C ARG A 252 -19.47 -15.05 -24.58
N ALA A 253 -19.83 -15.00 -23.29
CA ALA A 253 -21.20 -14.65 -22.88
C ALA A 253 -21.53 -13.20 -23.22
N LEU A 254 -20.61 -12.25 -22.96
CA LEU A 254 -20.80 -10.84 -23.30
C LEU A 254 -20.96 -10.63 -24.82
N ALA A 255 -20.12 -11.26 -25.64
CA ALA A 255 -20.23 -11.21 -27.10
C ALA A 255 -21.63 -11.66 -27.60
N LYS A 256 -22.15 -12.78 -27.06
CA LYS A 256 -23.51 -13.24 -27.38
C LYS A 256 -24.59 -12.23 -27.02
N VAL A 257 -24.45 -11.57 -25.87
CA VAL A 257 -25.39 -10.53 -25.42
C VAL A 257 -25.34 -9.32 -26.34
N LEU A 258 -24.14 -8.85 -26.71
CA LEU A 258 -23.95 -7.73 -27.63
C LEU A 258 -24.57 -8.02 -29.01
N ASN A 259 -24.32 -9.22 -29.54
CA ASN A 259 -24.89 -9.66 -30.82
C ASN A 259 -26.43 -9.75 -30.75
N ALA A 260 -26.97 -10.36 -29.69
CA ALA A 260 -28.42 -10.48 -29.51
C ALA A 260 -29.11 -9.11 -29.31
N ALA A 261 -28.40 -8.14 -28.74
CA ALA A 261 -28.88 -6.78 -28.56
C ALA A 261 -28.71 -5.90 -29.82
N GLY A 262 -28.05 -6.40 -30.88
CA GLY A 262 -27.77 -5.63 -32.09
C GLY A 262 -26.81 -4.47 -31.84
N VAL A 263 -25.91 -4.58 -30.86
CA VAL A 263 -24.90 -3.55 -30.60
C VAL A 263 -23.87 -3.59 -31.72
N ASN A 264 -23.59 -2.44 -32.32
CA ASN A 264 -22.54 -2.27 -33.32
C ASN A 264 -21.20 -2.06 -32.61
N PHE A 265 -20.48 -3.14 -32.32
CA PHE A 265 -19.17 -3.10 -31.65
C PHE A 265 -18.06 -3.67 -32.53
N ALA A 266 -16.82 -3.39 -32.15
CA ALA A 266 -15.63 -4.04 -32.68
C ALA A 266 -14.58 -4.26 -31.58
N VAL A 267 -13.63 -5.15 -31.84
CA VAL A 267 -12.45 -5.39 -30.97
C VAL A 267 -11.15 -5.07 -31.72
N LEU A 268 -10.07 -4.81 -30.98
CA LEU A 268 -8.77 -4.53 -31.57
C LEU A 268 -8.06 -5.78 -32.14
N GLY A 269 -8.51 -6.99 -31.78
CA GLY A 269 -7.86 -8.22 -32.19
C GLY A 269 -6.40 -8.29 -31.76
N GLU A 270 -5.50 -8.71 -32.65
CA GLU A 270 -4.05 -8.81 -32.36
C GLU A 270 -3.37 -7.46 -32.06
N MET A 271 -4.02 -6.33 -32.34
CA MET A 271 -3.50 -4.98 -32.05
C MET A 271 -3.64 -4.58 -30.59
N GLU A 272 -4.47 -5.27 -29.81
CA GLU A 272 -4.63 -5.00 -28.38
C GLU A 272 -3.39 -5.46 -27.60
N ARG A 273 -2.65 -4.52 -27.01
CA ARG A 273 -1.42 -4.76 -26.24
C ARG A 273 -1.47 -4.06 -24.89
#